data_AF-A0A0M9XNE2-F1
#
_entry.id   AF-A0A0M9XNE2-F1
#
_cell.length_a   1.000
_cell.length_b   1.000
_cell.length_c   1.000
_cell.angle_alpha   90.00
_cell.angle_beta   90.00
_cell.angle_gamma   90.00
#
_symmetry.space_group_name_H-M   'P 1'
#
loop_
_entity.id
_entity.type
_entity.pdbx_description
1 polymer ?
#
loop_
_entity_poly.entity_id
_entity_poly.type
_entity_poly.pdbx_seq_one_letter_code
_entity_poly.pdbx_strand_id
1 'polypeptide(L)'
;MPEVTDIRKVSALAAVRAQMDEDRRLGDPPYFEEDDKRAIRTCARRPDADTCPVHAPVYHDLTGDGRDELIVGVEGKHHLLTIWVYRLKDTVVQRILKTLSFPRTVQIANGKLITRDPTDKPGYESRTVYGWNAQHQVMEEESNGYNRHPSASAAPGGR
;
A
#
# COMPACT_ATOMS: atom_id res chain seq x y z
N MET A 1 24.10 0.11 -5.46
CA MET A 1 23.40 0.28 -4.16
C MET A 1 24.05 -0.68 -3.16
N PRO A 2 24.18 -0.35 -1.87
CA PRO A 2 24.69 -1.30 -0.88
C PRO A 2 23.82 -2.56 -0.86
N GLU A 3 24.41 -3.73 -0.58
CA GLU A 3 23.66 -4.97 -0.39
C GLU A 3 22.68 -4.80 0.77
N VAL A 4 21.39 -4.93 0.48
CA VAL A 4 20.32 -4.87 1.48
C VAL A 4 20.08 -6.28 1.99
N THR A 5 20.34 -6.52 3.26
CA THR A 5 20.06 -7.82 3.91
C THR A 5 18.82 -7.80 4.79
N ASP A 6 18.28 -6.60 5.05
CA ASP A 6 17.12 -6.36 5.90
C ASP A 6 16.24 -5.27 5.27
N ILE A 7 14.99 -5.62 4.95
CA ILE A 7 14.03 -4.71 4.33
C ILE A 7 13.70 -3.52 5.23
N ARG A 8 13.82 -3.67 6.56
CA ARG A 8 13.54 -2.60 7.53
C ARG A 8 14.55 -1.46 7.46
N LYS A 9 15.70 -1.70 6.82
CA LYS A 9 16.72 -0.67 6.55
C LYS A 9 16.49 0.06 5.23
N VAL A 10 15.53 -0.38 4.42
CA VAL A 10 15.18 0.26 3.15
C VAL A 10 14.32 1.48 3.43
N SER A 11 14.73 2.64 2.93
CA SER A 11 13.91 3.85 2.96
C SER A 11 12.70 3.67 2.04
N ALA A 12 11.48 3.79 2.60
CA ALA A 12 10.23 3.73 1.84
C ALA A 12 10.22 4.72 0.67
N LEU A 13 10.64 5.96 0.91
CA LEU A 13 10.76 7.00 -0.11
C LEU A 13 11.78 6.62 -1.21
N ALA A 14 12.91 6.03 -0.85
CA ALA A 14 13.90 5.59 -1.82
C ALA A 14 13.36 4.42 -2.67
N ALA A 15 12.65 3.45 -2.05
CA ALA A 15 12.01 2.35 -2.76
C ALA A 15 10.95 2.87 -3.74
N VAL A 16 10.07 3.78 -3.31
CA VAL A 16 9.05 4.41 -4.18
C VAL A 16 9.70 5.12 -5.36
N ARG A 17 10.74 5.93 -5.13
CA ARG A 17 11.44 6.66 -6.20
C ARG A 17 12.11 5.70 -7.20
N ALA A 18 12.80 4.68 -6.69
CA ALA A 18 13.44 3.67 -7.52
C ALA A 18 12.42 2.91 -8.37
N GLN A 19 11.27 2.55 -7.79
CA GLN A 19 10.18 1.90 -8.51
C GLN A 19 9.58 2.79 -9.59
N MET A 20 9.40 4.09 -9.34
CA MET A 20 8.93 5.05 -10.35
C MET A 20 9.91 5.19 -11.52
N ASP A 21 11.22 5.19 -11.23
CA ASP A 21 12.25 5.24 -12.26
C ASP A 21 12.27 3.94 -13.11
N GLU A 22 12.07 2.79 -12.46
CA GLU A 22 11.97 1.49 -13.14
C GLU A 22 10.71 1.37 -13.98
N ASP A 23 9.52 1.69 -13.45
CA ASP A 23 8.25 1.70 -14.18
C ASP A 23 8.38 2.59 -15.44
N ARG A 24 9.01 3.77 -15.33
CA ARG A 24 9.31 4.64 -16.48
C ARG A 24 10.23 3.97 -17.50
N ARG A 25 11.27 3.26 -17.05
CA ARG A 25 12.23 2.57 -17.91
C ARG A 25 11.57 1.42 -18.68
N LEU A 26 10.61 0.73 -18.06
CA LEU A 26 9.84 -0.37 -18.64
C LEU A 26 8.69 0.11 -19.54
N GLY A 27 8.33 1.40 -19.47
CA GLY A 27 7.20 1.94 -20.22
C GLY A 27 5.84 1.59 -19.60
N ASP A 28 5.82 1.24 -18.31
CA ASP A 28 4.59 0.99 -17.58
C ASP A 28 3.72 2.26 -17.52
N PRO A 29 2.39 2.15 -17.67
CA PRO A 29 1.50 3.29 -17.48
C PRO A 29 1.74 3.96 -16.11
N PRO A 30 1.77 5.30 -16.05
CA PRO A 30 2.04 5.99 -14.80
C PRO A 30 0.88 5.82 -13.82
N TYR A 31 1.19 5.45 -12.58
CA TYR A 31 0.22 5.34 -11.49
C TYR A 31 -0.03 6.66 -10.76
N PHE A 32 0.88 7.60 -10.96
CA PHE A 32 0.87 8.91 -10.35
C PHE A 32 0.76 9.97 -11.44
N GLU A 33 -0.03 11.01 -11.20
CA GLU A 33 0.00 12.20 -12.06
C GLU A 33 1.35 12.92 -11.93
N GLU A 34 1.68 13.79 -12.89
CA GLU A 34 2.97 14.51 -12.87
C GLU A 34 3.16 15.39 -11.62
N ASP A 35 2.07 15.94 -11.07
CA ASP A 35 2.10 16.65 -9.79
C ASP A 35 2.49 15.74 -8.63
N ASP A 36 1.86 14.56 -8.52
CA ASP A 36 2.14 13.58 -7.47
C ASP A 36 3.58 13.08 -7.59
N LYS A 37 4.04 12.79 -8.81
CA LYS A 37 5.43 12.41 -9.07
C LYS A 37 6.41 13.50 -8.63
N ARG A 38 6.09 14.78 -8.86
CA ARG A 38 6.89 15.91 -8.38
C ARG A 38 6.91 15.94 -6.86
N ALA A 39 5.75 15.85 -6.19
CA ALA A 39 5.64 15.85 -4.74
C ALA A 39 6.47 14.72 -4.09
N ILE A 40 6.39 13.51 -4.62
CA ILE A 40 7.21 12.37 -4.17
C ILE A 40 8.71 12.66 -4.32
N ARG A 41 9.14 13.23 -5.45
CA ARG A 41 10.55 13.56 -5.71
C ARG A 41 11.08 14.72 -4.86
N THR A 42 10.22 15.64 -4.45
CA THR A 42 10.60 16.77 -3.61
C THR A 42 10.45 16.51 -2.11
N CYS A 43 9.89 15.37 -1.68
CA CYS A 43 9.93 14.95 -0.27
C CYS A 43 11.37 15.01 0.28
N ALA A 44 11.63 15.87 1.27
CA ALA A 44 12.96 16.03 1.86
C ALA A 44 12.88 16.00 3.39
N ARG A 45 13.40 14.92 3.99
CA ARG A 45 13.86 14.70 5.39
C ARG A 45 13.62 15.84 6.43
N ARG A 46 12.39 16.32 6.63
CA ARG A 46 12.04 17.26 7.71
C ARG A 46 10.96 16.64 8.62
N PRO A 47 11.07 16.81 9.96
CA PRO A 47 10.11 16.29 10.93
C PRO A 47 8.66 16.81 10.77
N ASP A 48 8.49 17.91 10.05
CA ASP A 48 7.26 18.68 9.82
C ASP A 48 6.57 18.25 8.50
N ALA A 49 6.38 16.94 8.37
CA ALA A 49 5.96 16.20 7.18
C ALA A 49 4.49 16.37 6.75
N ASP A 50 3.97 17.60 6.66
CA ASP A 50 2.59 17.85 6.22
C ASP A 50 2.41 17.82 4.68
N THR A 51 3.49 17.58 3.91
CA THR A 51 3.47 17.67 2.43
C THR A 51 4.01 16.44 1.69
N CYS A 52 4.54 15.43 2.39
CA CYS A 52 5.04 14.24 1.70
C CYS A 52 3.90 13.21 1.52
N PRO A 53 3.52 12.85 0.28
CA PRO A 53 2.45 11.88 0.06
C PRO A 53 2.81 10.44 0.45
N VAL A 54 4.08 10.15 0.77
CA VAL A 54 4.53 8.81 1.14
C VAL A 54 4.31 8.60 2.64
N HIS A 55 3.44 7.66 3.00
CA HIS A 55 3.16 7.32 4.39
C HIS A 55 4.37 6.63 5.06
N ALA A 56 4.36 6.61 6.40
CA ALA A 56 5.29 5.80 7.17
C ALA A 56 5.20 4.32 6.74
N PRO A 57 6.33 3.62 6.60
CA PRO A 57 6.33 2.22 6.21
C PRO A 57 5.70 1.33 7.27
N VAL A 58 5.00 0.30 6.82
CA VAL A 58 4.53 -0.80 7.67
C VAL A 58 5.25 -2.08 7.26
N TYR A 59 5.57 -2.92 8.24
CA TYR A 59 6.29 -4.18 8.03
C TYR A 59 5.48 -5.33 8.58
N HIS A 60 5.26 -6.35 7.76
CA HIS A 60 4.57 -7.56 8.18
C HIS A 60 4.98 -8.72 7.27
N ASP A 61 5.11 -9.92 7.81
CA ASP A 61 5.22 -11.16 7.03
C ASP A 61 3.90 -11.42 6.30
N LEU A 62 3.91 -11.24 4.98
CA LEU A 62 2.78 -11.47 4.06
C LEU A 62 3.00 -12.74 3.22
N THR A 63 4.23 -13.23 3.13
CA THR A 63 4.59 -14.40 2.33
C THR A 63 4.60 -15.71 3.13
N GLY A 64 4.62 -15.61 4.46
CA GLY A 64 4.69 -16.72 5.41
C GLY A 64 6.10 -17.31 5.53
N ASP A 65 7.14 -16.60 5.07
CA ASP A 65 8.53 -17.07 5.12
C ASP A 65 9.29 -16.63 6.39
N GLY A 66 8.60 -15.96 7.31
CA GLY A 66 9.17 -15.45 8.57
C GLY A 66 9.94 -14.14 8.41
N ARG A 67 9.97 -13.55 7.22
CA ARG A 67 10.58 -12.24 6.97
C ARG A 67 9.47 -11.25 6.63
N ASP A 68 9.61 -10.04 7.13
CA ASP A 68 8.63 -9.01 6.80
C ASP A 68 8.78 -8.52 5.37
N GLU A 69 7.66 -8.16 4.77
CA GLU A 69 7.58 -7.31 3.59
C GLU A 69 7.45 -5.83 3.99
N LEU A 70 7.91 -4.94 3.12
CA LEU A 70 7.74 -3.49 3.24
C LEU A 70 6.45 -3.07 2.53
N ILE A 71 5.53 -2.46 3.27
CA ILE A 71 4.25 -1.96 2.77
C ILE A 71 4.30 -0.43 2.81
N VAL A 72 4.01 0.21 1.67
CA VAL A 72 4.05 1.66 1.51
C VAL A 72 2.76 2.14 0.87
N GLY A 73 2.08 3.07 1.54
CA GLY A 73 1.01 3.87 0.97
C GLY A 73 1.55 5.18 0.40
N VAL A 74 1.06 5.58 -0.77
CA VAL A 74 1.35 6.87 -1.40
C VAL A 74 0.04 7.55 -1.73
N GLU A 75 -0.25 8.65 -1.04
CA GLU A 75 -1.45 9.46 -1.20
C GLU A 75 -1.35 10.27 -2.51
N GLY A 76 -2.31 10.08 -3.40
CA GLY A 76 -2.51 10.90 -4.59
C GLY A 76 -3.61 11.93 -4.40
N LYS A 77 -4.05 12.55 -5.50
CA LYS A 77 -5.20 13.46 -5.47
C LYS A 77 -6.49 12.73 -5.04
N HIS A 78 -7.43 13.49 -4.47
CA HIS A 78 -8.77 13.02 -4.09
C HIS A 78 -8.79 11.80 -3.16
N HIS A 79 -7.77 11.62 -2.32
CA HIS A 79 -7.63 10.46 -1.42
C HIS A 79 -7.44 9.11 -2.11
N LEU A 80 -6.96 9.13 -3.36
CA LEU A 80 -6.54 7.91 -4.03
C LEU A 80 -5.26 7.41 -3.35
N LEU A 81 -5.30 6.22 -2.76
CA LEU A 81 -4.14 5.61 -2.14
C LEU A 81 -3.55 4.56 -3.08
N THR A 82 -2.30 4.77 -3.50
CA THR A 82 -1.51 3.73 -4.16
C THR A 82 -0.78 2.92 -3.08
N ILE A 83 -0.98 1.61 -3.07
CA ILE A 83 -0.37 0.69 -2.11
C ILE A 83 0.62 -0.20 -2.83
N TRP A 84 1.88 -0.09 -2.47
CA TRP A 84 2.97 -0.94 -2.96
C TRP A 84 3.51 -1.82 -1.84
N VAL A 85 3.70 -3.10 -2.13
CA VAL A 85 4.33 -4.06 -1.22
C VAL A 85 5.60 -4.58 -1.86
N TYR A 86 6.68 -4.61 -1.07
CA TYR A 86 7.99 -5.05 -1.49
C TYR A 86 8.50 -6.20 -0.65
N ARG A 87 9.08 -7.18 -1.33
CA ARG A 87 9.81 -8.29 -0.72
C ARG A 87 11.30 -8.11 -0.94
N LEU A 88 12.10 -8.47 0.07
CA LEU A 88 13.54 -8.61 -0.10
C LEU A 88 13.88 -10.04 -0.47
N LYS A 89 14.21 -10.27 -1.75
CA LYS A 89 14.71 -11.56 -2.23
C LYS A 89 16.22 -11.46 -2.44
N ASP A 90 16.97 -12.23 -1.67
CA ASP A 90 18.42 -12.11 -1.57
C ASP A 90 18.82 -10.67 -1.19
N THR A 91 19.43 -9.93 -2.11
CA THR A 91 19.82 -8.51 -1.96
C THR A 91 18.95 -7.56 -2.79
N VAL A 92 17.89 -8.07 -3.43
CA VAL A 92 17.04 -7.33 -4.36
C VAL A 92 15.67 -7.05 -3.73
N VAL A 93 15.30 -5.77 -3.68
CA VAL A 93 13.97 -5.32 -3.30
C VAL A 93 13.05 -5.41 -4.51
N GLN A 94 12.04 -6.27 -4.44
CA GLN A 94 11.11 -6.54 -5.55
C GLN A 94 9.70 -6.13 -5.15
N ARG A 95 8.99 -5.40 -6.01
CA ARG A 95 7.58 -5.09 -5.80
C ARG A 95 6.73 -6.33 -6.08
N ILE A 96 6.03 -6.81 -5.07
CA ILE A 96 5.16 -7.98 -5.13
C ILE A 96 3.67 -7.64 -5.17
N LEU A 97 3.26 -6.43 -4.74
CA LEU A 97 1.91 -5.92 -4.90
C LEU A 97 1.95 -4.49 -5.45
N LYS A 98 0.98 -4.19 -6.32
CA LYS A 98 0.67 -2.83 -6.75
C LYS A 98 -0.83 -2.73 -6.94
N THR A 99 -1.47 -1.93 -6.10
CA THR A 99 -2.92 -1.68 -6.17
C THR A 99 -3.22 -0.20 -5.88
N LEU A 100 -4.38 0.27 -6.34
CA LEU A 100 -4.92 1.57 -5.98
C LEU A 100 -6.33 1.39 -5.41
N SER A 101 -6.67 2.20 -4.42
CA SER A 101 -8.00 2.18 -3.78
C SER A 101 -8.31 3.57 -3.20
N PHE A 102 -9.57 3.79 -2.79
CA PHE A 102 -9.96 4.94 -1.98
C PHE A 102 -10.33 4.45 -0.57
N PRO A 103 -9.39 3.87 0.19
CA PRO A 103 -9.75 3.09 1.36
C PRO A 103 -10.18 3.99 2.52
N ARG A 104 -11.28 3.61 3.18
CA ARG A 104 -11.54 4.04 4.55
C ARG A 104 -10.60 3.37 5.54
N THR A 105 -10.20 2.14 5.24
CA THR A 105 -9.31 1.37 6.11
C THR A 105 -8.43 0.46 5.27
N VAL A 106 -7.15 0.39 5.64
CA VAL A 106 -6.22 -0.64 5.19
C VAL A 106 -5.84 -1.48 6.41
N GLN A 107 -6.04 -2.78 6.32
CA GLN A 107 -5.78 -3.73 7.41
C GLN A 107 -4.82 -4.81 6.95
N ILE A 108 -3.93 -5.22 7.85
CA ILE A 108 -3.12 -6.43 7.68
C ILE A 108 -3.62 -7.45 8.70
N ALA A 109 -3.97 -8.65 8.23
CA ALA A 109 -4.41 -9.74 9.09
C ALA A 109 -4.10 -11.09 8.43
N ASN A 110 -3.54 -12.02 9.20
CA ASN A 110 -3.26 -13.40 8.76
C ASN A 110 -2.47 -13.46 7.43
N GLY A 111 -1.44 -12.63 7.27
CA GLY A 111 -0.63 -12.57 6.05
C GLY A 111 -1.35 -11.99 4.82
N LYS A 112 -2.49 -11.32 5.03
CA LYS A 112 -3.27 -10.68 3.95
C LYS A 112 -3.27 -9.17 4.11
N LEU A 113 -3.27 -8.48 2.98
CA LEU A 113 -3.58 -7.04 2.91
C LEU A 113 -5.05 -6.89 2.52
N ILE A 114 -5.80 -6.10 3.29
CA ILE A 114 -7.24 -5.93 3.13
C ILE A 114 -7.54 -4.44 3.00
N THR A 115 -8.19 -4.04 1.92
CA THR A 115 -8.73 -2.69 1.75
C THR A 115 -10.24 -2.71 1.98
N ARG A 116 -10.76 -1.65 2.62
CA ARG A 116 -12.19 -1.40 2.76
C ARG A 116 -12.51 -0.03 2.18
N ASP A 117 -13.25 -0.01 1.08
CA ASP A 117 -13.48 1.18 0.28
C ASP A 117 -14.96 1.57 0.36
N PRO A 118 -15.29 2.87 0.36
CA PRO A 118 -16.68 3.31 0.27
C PRO A 118 -17.29 2.87 -1.07
N THR A 119 -18.60 2.69 -1.08
CA THR A 119 -19.36 2.48 -2.31
C THR A 119 -20.35 3.60 -2.53
N ASP A 120 -20.93 3.65 -3.73
CA ASP A 120 -22.05 4.52 -4.08
C ASP A 120 -23.33 4.18 -3.30
N LYS A 121 -23.43 2.96 -2.78
CA LYS A 121 -24.56 2.48 -1.97
C LYS A 121 -24.34 2.78 -0.48
N PRO A 122 -25.16 3.65 0.15
CA PRO A 122 -25.04 3.95 1.57
C PRO A 122 -25.13 2.70 2.44
N GLY A 123 -24.27 2.63 3.47
CA GLY A 123 -24.21 1.49 4.39
C GLY A 123 -23.51 0.25 3.84
N TYR A 124 -22.88 0.35 2.67
CA TYR A 124 -22.03 -0.70 2.11
C TYR A 124 -20.60 -0.21 1.90
N GLU A 125 -19.68 -1.16 1.93
CA GLU A 125 -18.28 -0.98 1.59
C GLU A 125 -17.84 -2.14 0.69
N SER A 126 -16.91 -1.87 -0.22
CA SER A 126 -16.18 -2.93 -0.90
C SER A 126 -15.06 -3.41 0.00
N ARG A 127 -14.81 -4.71 0.03
CA ARG A 127 -13.68 -5.32 0.73
C ARG A 127 -12.88 -6.15 -0.26
N THR A 128 -11.64 -5.73 -0.50
CA THR A 128 -10.70 -6.46 -1.34
C THR A 128 -9.63 -7.10 -0.46
N VAL A 129 -9.30 -8.37 -0.72
CA VAL A 129 -8.27 -9.13 -0.01
C VAL A 129 -7.17 -9.49 -0.99
N TYR A 130 -5.95 -9.14 -0.65
CA TYR A 130 -4.74 -9.51 -1.37
C TYR A 130 -3.96 -10.54 -0.55
N GLY A 131 -3.54 -11.61 -1.22
CA GLY A 131 -2.75 -12.67 -0.61
C GLY A 131 -1.61 -13.12 -1.49
N TRP A 132 -0.61 -13.74 -0.87
CA TRP A 132 0.58 -14.23 -1.56
C TRP A 132 0.29 -15.44 -2.45
N ASN A 133 0.65 -15.33 -3.73
CA ASN A 133 0.70 -16.42 -4.69
C ASN A 133 2.15 -16.87 -4.85
N ALA A 134 2.50 -18.01 -4.26
CA ALA A 134 3.87 -18.55 -4.28
C ALA A 134 4.30 -19.00 -5.69
N GLN A 135 3.38 -19.39 -6.56
CA GLN A 135 3.68 -19.82 -7.91
C GLN A 135 4.11 -18.64 -8.78
N HIS A 136 3.41 -17.52 -8.67
CA HIS A 136 3.70 -16.31 -9.44
C HIS A 136 4.67 -15.34 -8.74
N GLN A 137 4.99 -15.61 -7.48
CA GLN A 137 5.86 -14.77 -6.65
C GLN A 137 5.36 -13.32 -6.55
N VAL A 138 4.04 -13.15 -6.51
CA VAL A 138 3.36 -11.85 -6.35
C VAL A 138 2.19 -11.99 -5.37
N MET A 139 1.74 -10.87 -4.81
CA MET A 139 0.44 -10.81 -4.16
C MET A 139 -0.63 -10.53 -5.21
N GLU A 140 -1.74 -11.25 -5.11
CA GLU A 140 -2.86 -11.16 -6.04
C GLU A 140 -4.17 -10.95 -5.26
N GLU A 141 -5.18 -10.43 -5.95
CA GLU A 141 -6.53 -10.34 -5.39
C GLU A 141 -7.11 -11.76 -5.22
N GLU A 142 -7.39 -12.14 -3.97
CA GLU A 142 -8.03 -13.41 -3.63
C GLU A 142 -9.55 -13.30 -3.59
N SER A 143 -10.06 -12.13 -3.20
CA SER A 143 -11.50 -11.86 -3.16
C SER A 143 -11.78 -10.37 -3.19
N ASN A 144 -12.93 -10.02 -3.77
CA ASN A 144 -13.50 -8.68 -3.76
C ASN A 144 -15.02 -8.83 -3.60
N GLY A 145 -15.60 -8.13 -2.63
CA GLY A 145 -17.02 -8.26 -2.34
C GLY A 145 -17.60 -7.11 -1.52
N TYR A 146 -18.91 -6.97 -1.60
CA TYR A 146 -19.67 -5.94 -0.90
C TYR A 146 -20.10 -6.42 0.49
N ASN A 147 -19.70 -5.69 1.52
CA ASN A 147 -20.12 -5.93 2.89
C ASN A 147 -21.02 -4.79 3.38
N ARG A 148 -21.93 -5.08 4.31
CA ARG A 148 -22.59 -4.00 5.06
C ARG A 148 -21.55 -3.36 5.97
N HIS A 149 -21.41 -2.06 5.86
CA HIS A 149 -20.76 -1.26 6.88
C HIS A 149 -21.76 -1.10 8.04
N PRO A 150 -21.46 -1.57 9.26
CA PRO A 150 -22.34 -1.30 10.40
C PRO A 150 -22.42 0.22 10.58
N SER A 151 -23.60 0.82 10.45
CA SER A 151 -23.81 2.17 10.93
C SER A 151 -23.44 2.18 12.41
N ALA A 152 -22.67 3.17 12.85
CA ALA A 152 -22.45 3.39 14.27
C ALA A 152 -23.84 3.46 14.92
N SER A 153 -24.24 2.39 15.60
CA SER A 153 -25.56 2.34 16.21
C SER A 153 -25.58 3.44 17.24
N ALA A 154 -26.58 4.31 17.13
CA ALA A 154 -26.89 5.30 18.15
C ALA A 154 -26.80 4.61 19.52
N ALA A 155 -25.98 5.16 20.41
CA ALA A 155 -25.93 4.72 21.80
C ALA A 155 -27.38 4.62 22.32
N PRO A 156 -27.77 3.54 23.02
CA PRO A 156 -29.09 3.49 23.62
C PRO A 156 -29.15 4.63 24.63
N GLY A 157 -29.99 5.62 24.35
CA GLY A 157 -30.28 6.70 25.28
C GLY A 157 -30.84 6.10 26.55
N GLY A 158 -30.06 6.15 27.62
CA GLY A 158 -30.50 5.75 28.96
C GLY A 158 -31.66 6.63 29.40
N ARG A 159 -32.74 5.97 29.84
CA ARG A 159 -33.72 6.51 30.79
C ARG A 159 -33.80 5.57 31.97
#